data_AF-A0A8S0S7C3-F1
#
_entry.id   AF-A0A8S0S7C3-F1
#
_cell.length_a   1.000
_cell.length_b   1.000
_cell.length_c   1.000
_cell.angle_alpha   90.00
_cell.angle_beta   90.00
_cell.angle_gamma   90.00
#
_symmetry.space_group_name_H-M   'P 1'
#
loop_
_entity.id
_entity.type
_entity.pdbx_description
1 polymer ?
#
loop_
_entity_poly.entity_id
_entity_poly.type
_entity_poly.pdbx_seq_one_letter_code
_entity_poly.pdbx_strand_id
1 'polypeptide(L)'
;MALFVNTTAPNSASYPKLAKTHLALPLIQPLRSRPSASTRFDTRVSASLIEPDGGRLATGLPQIRLSKIDLQWVHVLSEGWASPLKGFMRESEFLQTLHFNSLRLNDGSVVNMSFAIVLAIDDAQKGQIGSSTSVALVDQNDNL
;
A
#
# COMPACT_ATOMS: atom_id res chain seq x y z
N MET A 1 31.38 -80.22 -8.72
CA MET A 1 29.99 -80.61 -8.46
C MET A 1 29.41 -79.61 -7.46
N ALA A 2 28.35 -78.91 -7.87
CA ALA A 2 27.71 -77.85 -7.11
C ALA A 2 26.76 -78.41 -6.04
N LEU A 3 26.65 -77.74 -4.90
CA LEU A 3 25.45 -77.74 -4.06
C LEU A 3 25.27 -76.32 -3.50
N PHE A 4 24.27 -75.63 -4.04
CA PHE A 4 23.82 -74.31 -3.62
C PHE A 4 22.85 -74.47 -2.44
N VAL A 5 23.04 -73.67 -1.38
CA VAL A 5 22.07 -73.51 -0.29
C VAL A 5 21.41 -72.14 -0.45
N ASN A 6 20.12 -72.16 -0.80
CA ASN A 6 19.26 -70.99 -0.89
C ASN A 6 18.86 -70.53 0.52
N THR A 7 19.34 -69.36 0.94
CA THR A 7 18.82 -68.65 2.13
C THR A 7 17.71 -67.70 1.68
N THR A 8 16.49 -67.97 2.13
CA THR A 8 15.29 -67.18 1.89
C THR A 8 15.33 -65.88 2.71
N ALA A 9 15.25 -64.73 2.04
CA ALA A 9 15.16 -63.42 2.68
C ALA A 9 13.76 -63.19 3.31
N PRO A 10 13.64 -62.50 4.45
CA PRO A 10 12.36 -62.22 5.09
C PRO A 10 11.55 -61.18 4.30
N ASN A 11 10.25 -61.46 4.22
CA ASN A 11 9.19 -60.75 3.51
C ASN A 11 9.22 -59.22 3.69
N SER A 12 9.00 -58.52 2.57
CA SER A 12 8.79 -57.07 2.51
C SER A 12 7.53 -56.66 3.26
N ALA A 13 7.68 -55.76 4.23
CA ALA A 13 6.57 -55.07 4.86
C ALA A 13 5.82 -54.24 3.80
N SER A 14 4.53 -54.52 3.63
CA SER A 14 3.64 -53.75 2.74
C SER A 14 3.20 -52.46 3.43
N TYR A 15 3.49 -51.31 2.83
CA TYR A 15 2.95 -50.02 3.28
C TYR A 15 1.43 -49.97 3.03
N PRO A 16 0.63 -49.39 3.94
CA PRO A 16 -0.81 -49.27 3.70
C PRO A 16 -1.08 -48.34 2.52
N LYS A 17 -1.93 -48.82 1.61
CA LYS A 17 -2.40 -48.08 0.43
C LYS A 17 -3.29 -46.92 0.88
N LEU A 18 -2.93 -45.69 0.53
CA LEU A 18 -3.72 -44.49 0.82
C LEU A 18 -5.11 -44.62 0.16
N ALA A 19 -6.17 -44.56 0.96
CA ALA A 19 -7.53 -44.54 0.46
C ALA A 19 -7.78 -43.26 -0.34
N LYS A 20 -8.17 -43.42 -1.60
CA LYS A 20 -8.53 -42.31 -2.51
C LYS A 20 -9.88 -41.75 -2.05
N THR A 21 -9.87 -40.75 -1.17
CA THR A 21 -11.09 -40.01 -0.82
C THR A 21 -11.50 -39.17 -2.00
N HIS A 22 -12.58 -39.57 -2.66
CA HIS A 22 -13.25 -38.78 -3.69
C HIS A 22 -14.03 -37.65 -3.00
N LEU A 23 -13.32 -36.58 -2.62
CA LEU A 23 -13.96 -35.33 -2.26
C LEU A 23 -14.41 -34.66 -3.55
N ALA A 24 -15.70 -34.82 -3.85
CA ALA A 24 -16.35 -34.11 -4.93
C ALA A 24 -16.16 -32.59 -4.73
N LEU A 25 -15.62 -31.91 -5.73
CA LEU A 25 -15.59 -30.46 -5.78
C LEU A 25 -17.04 -29.96 -5.80
N PRO A 26 -17.48 -29.12 -4.84
CA PRO A 26 -18.77 -28.47 -4.99
C PRO A 26 -18.71 -27.54 -6.19
N LEU A 27 -19.74 -27.64 -7.03
CA LEU A 27 -19.98 -26.80 -8.18
C LEU A 27 -19.94 -25.32 -7.76
N ILE A 28 -19.07 -24.55 -8.42
CA ILE A 28 -18.86 -23.12 -8.21
C ILE A 28 -20.17 -22.39 -8.52
N GLN A 29 -20.84 -21.84 -7.51
CA GLN A 29 -21.79 -20.75 -7.73
C GLN A 29 -20.98 -19.45 -7.82
N PRO A 30 -21.09 -18.65 -8.90
CA PRO A 30 -20.50 -17.33 -8.92
C PRO A 30 -21.28 -16.47 -7.93
N LEU A 31 -20.75 -16.31 -6.72
CA LEU A 31 -21.05 -15.16 -5.88
C LEU A 31 -20.68 -13.94 -6.70
N ARG A 32 -21.68 -13.32 -7.32
CA ARG A 32 -21.58 -12.01 -7.94
C ARG A 32 -21.21 -11.05 -6.81
N SER A 33 -19.91 -10.86 -6.59
CA SER A 33 -19.43 -9.74 -5.79
C SER A 33 -19.99 -8.50 -6.48
N ARG A 34 -20.98 -7.90 -5.84
CA ARG A 34 -21.40 -6.55 -6.21
C ARG A 34 -20.11 -5.74 -6.10
N PRO A 35 -19.62 -5.08 -7.16
CA PRO A 35 -18.63 -4.06 -6.94
C PRO A 35 -19.32 -3.09 -5.99
N SER A 36 -18.90 -3.09 -4.72
CA SER A 36 -19.11 -1.90 -3.90
C SER A 36 -18.51 -0.82 -4.76
N ALA A 37 -19.35 0.13 -5.18
CA ALA A 37 -18.87 1.32 -5.84
C ALA A 37 -17.94 1.95 -4.82
N SER A 38 -16.64 1.61 -4.91
CA SER A 38 -15.57 2.38 -4.34
C SER A 38 -15.87 3.74 -4.90
N THR A 39 -16.44 4.58 -4.05
CA THR A 39 -16.58 5.98 -4.34
C THR A 39 -15.12 6.38 -4.34
N ARG A 40 -14.50 6.27 -5.52
CA ARG A 40 -13.25 6.93 -5.83
C ARG A 40 -13.61 8.37 -5.56
N PHE A 41 -13.40 8.81 -4.32
CA PHE A 41 -13.03 10.16 -4.05
C PHE A 41 -11.69 10.27 -4.77
N ASP A 42 -11.83 10.51 -6.08
CA ASP A 42 -10.81 11.02 -6.95
C ASP A 42 -10.14 12.08 -6.11
N THR A 43 -8.87 11.86 -5.78
CA THR A 43 -8.05 12.94 -5.25
C THR A 43 -7.95 13.87 -6.45
N ARG A 44 -9.00 14.68 -6.63
CA ARG A 44 -9.27 15.43 -7.85
C ARG A 44 -8.26 16.56 -7.80
N VAL A 45 -7.06 16.29 -8.32
CA VAL A 45 -6.27 17.34 -8.94
C VAL A 45 -7.14 17.80 -10.10
N SER A 46 -8.02 18.75 -9.82
CA SER A 46 -8.85 19.34 -10.84
C SER A 46 -7.92 19.93 -11.88
N ALA A 47 -8.18 19.66 -13.16
CA ALA A 47 -7.40 20.22 -14.26
C ALA A 47 -7.32 21.76 -14.21
N SER A 48 -8.17 22.43 -13.42
CA SER A 48 -8.07 23.85 -13.09
C SER A 48 -6.81 24.24 -12.30
N LEU A 49 -6.00 23.30 -11.80
CA LEU A 49 -4.66 23.55 -11.26
C LEU A 49 -3.58 23.63 -12.36
N ILE A 50 -3.92 23.29 -13.60
CA ILE A 50 -3.05 23.36 -14.79
C ILE A 50 -3.28 24.67 -15.56
N GLU A 51 -4.32 25.45 -15.22
CA GLU A 51 -4.51 26.80 -15.73
C GLU A 51 -3.33 27.70 -15.28
N PRO A 52 -2.96 28.75 -16.05
CA PRO A 52 -1.80 29.62 -15.74
C PRO A 52 -1.86 30.28 -14.35
N ASP A 53 -3.00 30.22 -13.68
CA ASP A 53 -3.32 30.73 -12.36
C ASP A 53 -3.47 29.66 -11.26
N GLY A 54 -3.35 28.36 -11.59
CA GLY A 54 -3.38 27.25 -10.64
C GLY A 54 -2.32 27.35 -9.53
N GLY A 55 -1.18 27.98 -9.81
CA GLY A 55 -0.15 28.30 -8.82
C GLY A 55 -0.44 29.52 -7.93
N ARG A 56 -1.39 30.39 -8.29
CA ARG A 56 -1.66 31.65 -7.55
C ARG A 56 -2.23 31.43 -6.16
N LEU A 57 -2.89 30.30 -5.92
CA LEU A 57 -3.38 29.94 -4.59
C LEU A 57 -2.24 29.54 -3.65
N ALA A 58 -1.09 29.13 -4.20
CA ALA A 58 0.06 28.67 -3.43
C ALA A 58 1.03 29.81 -3.07
N THR A 59 1.03 30.93 -3.81
CA THR A 59 1.98 32.03 -3.62
C THR A 59 1.81 32.78 -2.29
N GLY A 60 0.67 32.61 -1.61
CA GLY A 60 0.40 33.19 -0.28
C GLY A 60 0.51 32.20 0.88
N LEU A 61 0.83 30.93 0.63
CA LEU A 61 0.93 29.90 1.65
C LEU A 61 2.38 29.75 2.14
N PRO A 62 2.60 29.31 3.41
CA PRO A 62 3.91 28.87 3.85
C PRO A 62 4.44 27.76 2.93
N GLN A 63 5.66 27.92 2.44
CA GLN A 63 6.28 27.00 1.48
C GLN A 63 7.21 26.01 2.18
N ILE A 64 7.13 24.74 1.78
CA ILE A 64 8.05 23.69 2.20
C ILE A 64 8.83 23.25 0.96
N ARG A 65 10.15 23.46 1.00
CA ARG A 65 11.07 22.99 -0.03
C ARG A 65 11.27 21.48 0.09
N LEU A 66 10.99 20.76 -1.00
CA LEU A 66 11.10 19.32 -1.08
C LEU A 66 12.53 18.88 -1.43
N SER A 67 13.01 17.84 -0.75
CA SER A 67 14.19 17.13 -1.23
C SER A 67 13.85 16.32 -2.49
N LYS A 68 14.89 15.81 -3.15
CA LYS A 68 14.70 14.92 -4.31
C LYS A 68 13.90 13.66 -3.96
N ILE A 69 14.09 13.12 -2.75
CA ILE A 69 13.36 11.93 -2.29
C ILE A 69 11.91 12.28 -2.00
N ASP A 70 11.65 13.45 -1.40
CA ASP A 70 10.27 13.88 -1.11
C ASP A 70 9.48 14.10 -2.41
N LEU A 71 10.11 14.68 -3.44
CA LEU A 71 9.50 14.81 -4.77
C LEU A 71 9.13 13.45 -5.38
N GLN A 72 9.97 12.43 -5.21
CA GLN A 72 9.65 11.07 -5.66
C GLN A 72 8.44 10.50 -4.90
N TRP A 73 8.33 10.77 -3.60
CA TRP A 73 7.15 10.38 -2.84
C TRP A 73 5.89 11.13 -3.25
N VAL A 74 5.99 12.42 -3.58
CA VAL A 74 4.87 13.19 -4.15
C VAL A 74 4.40 12.54 -5.45
N HIS A 75 5.30 12.07 -6.30
CA HIS A 75 4.95 11.34 -7.53
C HIS A 75 4.18 10.06 -7.23
N VAL A 76 4.70 9.22 -6.33
CA VAL A 76 4.06 7.96 -5.90
C VAL A 76 2.63 8.21 -5.40
N LEU A 77 2.43 9.28 -4.61
CA LEU A 77 1.12 9.66 -4.10
C LEU A 77 0.20 10.19 -5.21
N SER A 78 0.72 11.05 -6.10
CA SER A 78 -0.06 11.71 -7.17
C SER A 78 -0.58 10.72 -8.21
N GLU A 79 0.20 9.68 -8.52
CA GLU A 79 -0.22 8.62 -9.44
C GLU A 79 -1.10 7.54 -8.78
N GLY A 80 -1.31 7.63 -7.45
CA GLY A 80 -2.20 6.73 -6.73
C GLY A 80 -1.62 5.35 -6.43
N TRP A 81 -0.29 5.17 -6.52
CA TRP A 81 0.37 3.90 -6.20
C TRP A 81 0.16 3.50 -4.74
N ALA A 82 0.08 4.49 -3.84
CA ALA A 82 -0.19 4.27 -2.42
C ALA A 82 -1.67 4.43 -2.05
N SER A 83 -2.60 4.31 -3.02
CA SER A 83 -4.03 4.29 -2.75
C SER A 83 -4.34 3.26 -1.66
N PRO A 84 -5.09 3.63 -0.59
CA PRO A 84 -6.05 4.72 -0.51
C PRO A 84 -5.53 6.04 0.09
N LEU A 85 -4.23 6.20 0.33
CA LEU A 85 -3.67 7.43 0.93
C LEU A 85 -4.08 8.68 0.13
N LYS A 86 -4.36 9.76 0.86
CA LYS A 86 -4.76 11.06 0.30
C LYS A 86 -3.64 12.10 0.29
N GLY A 87 -2.46 11.72 0.75
CA GLY A 87 -1.27 12.55 0.85
C GLY A 87 -0.25 11.86 1.75
N PHE A 88 0.73 12.62 2.25
CA PHE A 88 1.62 12.14 3.30
C PHE A 88 0.84 11.69 4.52
N MET A 89 1.31 10.62 5.15
CA MET A 89 0.64 9.99 6.28
C MET A 89 0.49 10.95 7.45
N ARG A 90 -0.70 10.98 8.04
CA ARG A 90 -0.93 11.56 9.37
C ARG A 90 -0.39 10.62 10.44
N GLU A 91 -0.27 11.13 11.67
CA GLU A 91 0.19 10.35 12.83
C GLU A 91 -0.54 9.00 12.97
N SER A 92 -1.86 8.99 12.85
CA SER A 92 -2.67 7.78 12.95
C SER A 92 -2.36 6.74 11.87
N GLU A 93 -2.08 7.18 10.65
CA GLU A 93 -1.74 6.29 9.52
C GLU A 93 -0.31 5.76 9.69
N PHE A 94 0.62 6.64 10.05
CA PHE A 94 2.02 6.30 10.31
C PHE A 94 2.16 5.23 11.41
N LEU A 95 1.46 5.40 12.55
CA LEU A 95 1.48 4.43 13.65
C LEU A 95 0.88 3.08 13.23
N GLN A 96 -0.19 3.09 12.44
CA GLN A 96 -0.80 1.85 11.93
C GLN A 96 0.16 1.11 10.99
N THR A 97 0.82 1.83 10.09
CA THR A 97 1.85 1.26 9.21
C THR A 97 3.01 0.68 10.01
N LEU A 98 3.53 1.39 11.02
CA LEU A 98 4.67 0.95 11.81
C LEU A 98 4.37 -0.31 12.64
N HIS A 99 3.19 -0.40 13.24
CA HIS A 99 2.85 -1.49 14.15
C HIS A 99 2.17 -2.68 13.47
N PHE A 100 1.40 -2.44 12.41
CA PHE A 100 0.51 -3.44 11.82
C PHE A 100 0.73 -3.66 10.32
N ASN A 101 1.68 -2.94 9.68
CA ASN A 101 1.90 -3.00 8.23
C ASN A 101 0.61 -2.86 7.41
N SER A 102 -0.35 -2.06 7.90
CA SER A 102 -1.69 -1.93 7.32
C SER A 102 -2.34 -0.59 7.68
N LEU A 103 -3.39 -0.21 6.93
CA LEU A 103 -4.26 0.92 7.23
C LEU A 103 -5.70 0.46 7.37
N ARG A 104 -6.39 0.95 8.40
CA ARG A 104 -7.83 0.74 8.61
C ARG A 104 -8.62 1.91 8.03
N LEU A 105 -9.56 1.60 7.13
CA LEU A 105 -10.40 2.58 6.45
C LEU A 105 -11.69 2.85 7.25
N ASN A 106 -12.39 3.93 6.88
CA ASN A 106 -13.64 4.35 7.51
C ASN A 106 -14.77 3.32 7.38
N ASP A 107 -14.75 2.50 6.33
CA ASP A 107 -15.69 1.39 6.12
C ASP A 107 -15.32 0.13 6.94
N GLY A 108 -14.27 0.21 7.75
CA GLY A 108 -13.76 -0.88 8.57
C GLY A 108 -12.88 -1.87 7.82
N SER A 109 -12.68 -1.71 6.51
CA SER A 109 -11.75 -2.54 5.74
C SER A 109 -10.30 -2.25 6.11
N VAL A 110 -9.42 -3.20 5.82
CA VAL A 110 -7.98 -3.09 6.09
C VAL A 110 -7.23 -3.35 4.79
N VAL A 111 -6.28 -2.46 4.48
CA VAL A 111 -5.39 -2.59 3.32
C VAL A 111 -3.95 -2.77 3.80
N ASN A 112 -3.14 -3.47 3.01
CA ASN A 112 -1.71 -3.56 3.28
C ASN A 112 -1.04 -2.20 3.07
N MET A 113 -0.18 -1.82 4.02
CA MET A 113 0.63 -0.62 3.94
C MET A 113 1.84 -0.77 4.87
N SER A 114 2.93 -1.31 4.34
CA SER A 114 4.13 -1.65 5.12
C SER A 114 5.22 -0.58 5.11
N PHE A 115 5.04 0.51 4.34
CA PHE A 115 6.05 1.56 4.21
C PHE A 115 5.46 2.91 4.63
N ALA A 116 6.20 3.62 5.48
CA ALA A 116 5.83 4.96 5.91
C ALA A 116 6.13 5.98 4.81
N ILE A 117 5.10 6.66 4.33
CA ILE A 117 5.21 7.76 3.35
C ILE A 117 4.93 9.06 4.08
N VAL A 118 5.98 9.68 4.61
CA VAL A 118 5.92 10.87 5.46
C VAL A 118 6.82 11.97 4.92
N LEU A 119 6.43 13.22 5.17
CA LEU A 119 7.26 14.40 4.88
C LEU A 119 7.87 14.89 6.18
N ALA A 120 9.18 14.75 6.32
CA ALA A 120 9.90 15.28 7.47
C ALA A 120 10.11 16.80 7.32
N ILE A 121 9.90 17.53 8.41
CA ILE A 121 10.18 18.97 8.49
C ILE A 121 11.01 19.25 9.73
N ASP A 122 11.84 20.28 9.69
CA ASP A 122 12.58 20.74 10.86
C ASP A 122 11.76 21.72 11.71
N ASP A 123 12.29 22.06 12.89
CA ASP A 123 11.62 22.98 13.82
C ASP A 123 11.50 24.40 13.26
N ALA A 124 12.40 24.81 12.37
CA ALA A 124 12.35 26.13 11.73
C ALA A 124 11.19 26.22 10.73
N GLN A 125 11.05 25.21 9.86
CA GLN A 125 9.95 25.03 8.92
C GLN A 125 8.62 24.92 9.67
N LYS A 126 8.58 24.13 10.74
CA LYS A 126 7.40 24.05 11.61
C LYS A 126 7.01 25.42 12.18
N GLY A 127 8.00 26.21 12.62
CA GLY A 127 7.78 27.59 13.06
C GLY A 127 7.24 28.50 11.96
N GLN A 128 7.74 28.38 10.72
CA GLN A 128 7.26 29.14 9.56
C GLN A 128 5.81 28.80 9.18
N ILE A 129 5.41 27.54 9.30
CA ILE A 129 4.04 27.10 9.04
C ILE A 129 3.07 27.66 10.08
N GLY A 130 3.49 27.72 11.35
CA GLY A 130 2.70 28.29 12.45
C GLY A 130 1.35 27.60 12.61
N SER A 131 0.26 28.38 12.55
CA SER A 131 -1.13 27.89 12.62
C SER A 131 -1.79 27.74 11.25
N SER A 132 -1.03 27.83 10.15
CA SER A 132 -1.58 27.71 8.80
C SER A 132 -2.22 26.33 8.59
N THR A 133 -3.43 26.32 8.03
CA THR A 133 -4.15 25.08 7.69
C THR A 133 -3.68 24.48 6.37
N SER A 134 -2.92 25.23 5.57
CA SER A 134 -2.44 24.79 4.26
C SER A 134 -1.01 25.27 4.02
N VAL A 135 -0.25 24.46 3.31
CA VAL A 135 1.14 24.71 2.93
C VAL A 135 1.30 24.41 1.45
N ALA A 136 2.22 25.12 0.81
CA ALA A 136 2.63 24.85 -0.56
C ALA A 136 3.90 23.99 -0.53
N LEU A 137 3.95 22.93 -1.33
CA LEU A 137 5.17 22.17 -1.55
C LEU A 137 5.84 22.71 -2.80
N VAL A 138 7.13 23.02 -2.71
CA VAL A 138 7.91 23.54 -3.83
C VAL A 138 9.14 22.67 -4.08
N ASP A 139 9.55 22.55 -5.33
CA ASP A 139 10.80 21.89 -5.70
C ASP A 139 12.04 22.70 -5.26
N GLN A 140 13.23 22.22 -5.63
CA GLN A 140 14.49 22.89 -5.30
C GLN A 140 14.70 24.23 -6.02
N ASN A 141 13.97 24.45 -7.12
CA ASN A 141 14.01 25.64 -7.97
C ASN A 141 12.84 26.60 -7.68
N ASP A 142 12.11 26.39 -6.57
CA ASP A 142 10.90 27.14 -6.18
C ASP A 142 9.73 27.02 -7.18
N ASN A 143 9.69 25.95 -7.97
CA ASN A 143 8.51 25.61 -8.76
C ASN A 143 7.51 24.83 -7.91
N LEU A 144 6.22 25.06 -8.18
CA LEU A 144 5.09 24.33 -7.59
C LEU A 144 4.82 23.00 -8.31
#